data_AF-A0A944DTF5-F1
#
_entry.id   AF-A0A944DTF5-F1
#
_cell.length_a   1.000
_cell.length_b   1.000
_cell.length_c   1.000
_cell.angle_alpha   90.00
_cell.angle_beta   90.00
_cell.angle_gamma   90.00
#
_symmetry.space_group_name_H-M   'P 1'
#
loop_
_entity.id
_entity.type
_entity.pdbx_description
1 polymer ?
#
loop_
_entity_poly.entity_id
_entity_poly.type
_entity_poly.pdbx_seq_one_letter_code
_entity_poly.pdbx_strand_id
1 'polypeptide(L)'
;MSQLRRVGLGKQQLSTSVACAVFQNLAADLAHICVDYRQYAESYYFHDGDENTSLAANIMYLTAVAEQLPDGTGEERRLVRELLRVSLHDLAVTLDERFLHTGGTTQQVFARYAQDHGRAAKR
;
A
#
# COMPACT_ATOMS: atom_id res chain seq x y z
N MET A 1 -6.40 2.52 -6.96
CA MET A 1 -6.53 2.33 -5.49
C MET A 1 -7.96 2.34 -4.91
N SER A 2 -8.96 3.04 -5.47
CA SER A 2 -10.36 3.11 -4.95
C SER A 2 -11.20 1.83 -5.08
N GLN A 3 -10.88 0.94 -6.03
CA GLN A 3 -11.77 -0.18 -6.36
C GLN A 3 -11.73 -1.35 -5.35
N LEU A 4 -10.62 -1.53 -4.62
CA LEU A 4 -10.45 -2.66 -3.68
C LEU A 4 -11.34 -2.53 -2.43
N ARG A 5 -11.58 -1.30 -1.96
CA ARG A 5 -12.45 -1.02 -0.81
C ARG A 5 -13.94 -1.14 -1.18
N ARG A 6 -14.29 -0.82 -2.43
CA ARG A 6 -15.67 -0.85 -2.94
C ARG A 6 -16.15 -2.29 -3.28
N VAL A 7 -15.22 -3.19 -3.59
CA VAL A 7 -15.52 -4.61 -3.91
C VAL A 7 -15.73 -5.47 -2.66
N GLY A 8 -15.35 -5.01 -1.45
CA GLY A 8 -15.62 -5.76 -0.22
C GLY A 8 -14.93 -7.14 -0.23
N LEU A 9 -13.62 -7.16 -0.47
CA LEU A 9 -12.79 -8.37 -0.54
C LEU A 9 -12.80 -9.23 0.74
N GLY A 10 -13.40 -8.77 1.82
CA GLY A 10 -13.60 -9.56 3.04
C GLY A 10 -14.74 -10.59 2.99
N LYS A 11 -15.57 -10.65 1.94
CA LYS A 11 -16.76 -11.54 1.91
C LYS A 11 -16.98 -12.39 0.66
N GLN A 12 -16.22 -12.23 -0.42
CA GLN A 12 -16.34 -13.11 -1.59
C GLN A 12 -15.10 -13.98 -1.76
N GLN A 13 -15.31 -15.29 -1.87
CA GLN A 13 -14.30 -16.27 -2.25
C GLN A 13 -13.85 -15.98 -3.69
N LEU A 14 -12.86 -15.09 -3.84
CA LEU A 14 -12.17 -14.93 -5.12
C LEU A 14 -11.54 -16.26 -5.52
N SER A 15 -11.62 -16.61 -6.80
CA SER A 15 -10.75 -17.67 -7.31
C SER A 15 -9.30 -17.26 -7.07
N THR A 16 -8.46 -18.23 -6.73
CA THR A 16 -7.05 -17.97 -6.38
C THR A 16 -6.31 -17.17 -7.46
N SER A 17 -6.57 -17.48 -8.73
CA SER A 17 -5.95 -16.78 -9.86
C SER A 17 -6.35 -15.30 -9.93
N VAL A 18 -7.64 -14.97 -9.69
CA VAL A 18 -8.10 -13.57 -9.68
C VAL A 18 -7.48 -12.80 -8.51
N ALA A 19 -7.40 -13.42 -7.32
CA ALA A 19 -6.74 -12.81 -6.18
C ALA A 19 -5.25 -12.55 -6.46
N CYS A 20 -4.54 -13.52 -7.04
CA CYS A 20 -3.13 -13.37 -7.42
C CYS A 20 -2.91 -12.21 -8.39
N ALA A 21 -3.73 -12.10 -9.44
CA ALA A 21 -3.63 -11.00 -10.41
C ALA A 21 -3.86 -9.62 -9.77
N VAL A 22 -4.85 -9.51 -8.87
CA VAL A 22 -5.11 -8.26 -8.15
C VAL A 22 -3.90 -7.82 -7.31
N PHE A 23 -3.27 -8.75 -6.59
CA PHE A 23 -2.10 -8.44 -5.77
C PHE A 23 -0.85 -8.15 -6.60
N GLN A 24 -0.66 -8.82 -7.74
CA GLN A 24 0.42 -8.49 -8.67
C GLN A 24 0.28 -7.06 -9.21
N ASN A 25 -0.93 -6.65 -9.60
CA ASN A 25 -1.19 -5.28 -10.04
C ASN A 25 -0.95 -4.28 -8.91
N LEU A 26 -1.37 -4.60 -7.69
CA LEU A 26 -1.10 -3.75 -6.53
C LEU A 26 0.40 -3.58 -6.25
N ALA A 27 1.17 -4.66 -6.35
CA ALA A 27 2.63 -4.61 -6.19
C ALA A 27 3.28 -3.73 -7.27
N ALA A 28 2.82 -3.84 -8.52
CA ALA A 28 3.28 -2.99 -9.62
C ALA A 28 2.92 -1.50 -9.39
N ASP A 29 1.69 -1.21 -8.96
CA ASP A 29 1.26 0.16 -8.61
C ASP A 29 2.15 0.74 -7.50
N LEU A 30 2.46 -0.04 -6.45
CA LEU A 30 3.34 0.38 -5.36
C LEU A 30 4.77 0.67 -5.86
N ALA A 31 5.30 -0.17 -6.76
CA ALA A 31 6.61 0.06 -7.35
C ALA A 31 6.66 1.37 -8.16
N HIS A 32 5.61 1.67 -8.93
CA HIS A 32 5.48 2.95 -9.63
C HIS A 32 5.44 4.13 -8.66
N ILE A 33 4.64 4.03 -7.60
CA ILE A 33 4.57 5.06 -6.55
C ILE A 33 5.94 5.29 -5.88
N CYS A 34 6.72 4.24 -5.62
CA CYS A 34 8.08 4.38 -5.10
C CYS A 34 8.98 5.17 -6.04
N VAL A 35 8.90 4.91 -7.35
CA VAL A 35 9.65 5.66 -8.36
C VAL A 35 9.21 7.13 -8.37
N ASP A 36 7.90 7.38 -8.36
CA ASP A 36 7.35 8.73 -8.36
C ASP A 36 7.80 9.52 -7.12
N TYR A 37 7.75 8.93 -5.92
CA TYR A 37 8.23 9.57 -4.70
C TYR A 37 9.74 9.85 -4.68
N ARG A 38 10.53 9.05 -5.40
CA ARG A 38 11.97 9.30 -5.53
C ARG A 38 12.26 10.45 -6.50
N GLN A 39 11.47 10.56 -7.57
CA GLN A 39 11.69 11.50 -8.67
C GLN A 39 11.02 12.87 -8.44
N TYR A 40 9.83 12.87 -7.83
CA TYR A 40 8.97 14.05 -7.69
C TYR A 40 8.54 14.19 -6.22
N ALA A 41 9.19 15.10 -5.49
CA ALA A 41 8.86 15.36 -4.10
C ALA A 41 7.44 15.93 -3.96
N GLU A 42 6.94 16.59 -5.00
CA GLU A 42 5.60 17.14 -5.12
C GLU A 42 4.52 16.05 -4.95
N SER A 43 4.77 14.83 -5.43
CA SER A 43 3.85 13.69 -5.27
C SER A 43 3.56 13.36 -3.80
N TYR A 44 4.47 13.71 -2.88
CA TYR A 44 4.29 13.54 -1.44
C TYR A 44 3.41 14.63 -0.81
N TYR A 45 3.36 15.83 -1.39
CA TYR A 45 2.63 16.96 -0.79
C TYR A 45 1.29 17.25 -1.49
N PHE A 46 1.14 16.88 -2.76
CA PHE A 46 -0.10 17.07 -3.50
C PHE A 46 -0.98 15.83 -3.43
N HIS A 47 -2.18 15.99 -2.87
CA HIS A 47 -3.22 14.97 -2.88
C HIS A 47 -4.54 15.60 -3.33
N ASP A 48 -5.26 14.95 -4.24
CA ASP A 48 -6.55 15.42 -4.79
C ASP A 48 -7.72 15.42 -3.78
N GLY A 49 -7.45 15.26 -2.48
CA GLY A 49 -8.47 15.36 -1.41
C GLY A 49 -9.48 14.21 -1.34
N ASP A 50 -9.53 13.30 -2.31
CA ASP A 50 -10.40 12.12 -2.24
C ASP A 50 -9.79 11.02 -1.37
N GLU A 51 -10.38 10.79 -0.19
CA GLU A 51 -10.00 9.73 0.75
C GLU A 51 -10.03 8.32 0.12
N ASN A 52 -10.78 8.12 -0.98
CA ASN A 52 -10.86 6.84 -1.68
C ASN A 52 -9.68 6.60 -2.66
N THR A 53 -9.00 7.66 -3.11
CA THR A 53 -7.81 7.54 -3.97
C THR A 53 -6.52 7.80 -3.20
N SER A 54 -6.61 8.43 -2.04
CA SER A 54 -5.49 8.68 -1.14
C SER A 54 -4.82 7.37 -0.70
N LEU A 55 -3.55 7.21 -1.08
CA LEU A 55 -2.71 6.12 -0.60
C LEU A 55 -2.59 6.16 0.93
N ALA A 56 -2.38 7.35 1.51
CA ALA A 56 -2.26 7.53 2.96
C ALA A 56 -3.49 7.05 3.73
N ALA A 57 -4.69 7.23 3.18
CA ALA A 57 -5.93 6.76 3.81
C ALA A 57 -6.10 5.22 3.75
N ASN A 58 -5.45 4.56 2.77
CA ASN A 58 -5.65 3.14 2.50
C ASN A 58 -4.42 2.28 2.85
N ILE A 59 -3.25 2.86 3.10
CA ILE A 59 -1.99 2.12 3.26
C ILE A 59 -2.04 1.11 4.41
N MET A 60 -2.65 1.47 5.54
CA MET A 60 -2.80 0.59 6.69
C MET A 60 -3.72 -0.60 6.38
N TYR A 61 -4.75 -0.38 5.56
CA TYR A 61 -5.63 -1.45 5.09
C TYR A 61 -4.89 -2.39 4.14
N LEU A 62 -4.07 -1.86 3.22
CA LEU A 62 -3.26 -2.68 2.31
C LEU A 62 -2.26 -3.56 3.07
N THR A 63 -1.62 -3.03 4.11
CA THR A 63 -0.75 -3.83 4.99
C THR A 63 -1.52 -4.95 5.69
N ALA A 64 -2.70 -4.65 6.25
CA ALA A 64 -3.53 -5.64 6.91
C ALA A 64 -3.99 -6.75 5.95
N VAL A 65 -4.36 -6.39 4.71
CA VAL A 65 -4.72 -7.38 3.67
C VAL A 65 -3.53 -8.28 3.33
N ALA A 66 -2.32 -7.72 3.20
CA ALA A 66 -1.11 -8.50 2.91
C ALA A 66 -0.76 -9.50 4.04
N GLU A 67 -1.04 -9.14 5.29
CA GLU A 67 -0.81 -10.00 6.47
C GLU A 67 -1.90 -11.05 6.67
N GLN A 68 -3.16 -10.72 6.34
CA GLN A 68 -4.30 -11.63 6.51
C GLN A 68 -4.44 -12.64 5.38
N LEU A 69 -3.67 -12.51 4.30
CA LEU A 69 -3.63 -13.52 3.25
C LEU A 69 -3.18 -14.85 3.86
N PRO A 70 -4.06 -15.87 3.91
CA PRO A 70 -3.69 -17.14 4.52
C PRO A 70 -2.50 -17.73 3.79
N ASP A 71 -1.69 -18.50 4.51
CA ASP A 71 -0.70 -19.41 3.93
C ASP A 71 -1.46 -20.51 3.16
N GLY A 72 -1.95 -20.16 1.98
CA GLY A 72 -2.69 -21.06 1.12
C GLY A 72 -1.75 -22.10 0.52
N THR A 73 -2.28 -23.28 0.25
CA THR A 73 -1.61 -24.41 -0.41
C THR A 73 -1.32 -24.16 -1.90
N GLY A 74 -0.30 -23.36 -2.22
CA GLY A 74 0.12 -23.12 -3.60
C GLY A 74 1.26 -22.10 -3.72
N GLU A 75 2.31 -22.44 -4.47
CA GLU A 75 3.52 -21.63 -4.63
C GLU A 75 3.23 -20.22 -5.14
N GLU A 76 2.25 -20.08 -6.04
CA GLU A 76 1.83 -18.81 -6.62
C GLU A 76 1.33 -17.82 -5.56
N ARG A 77 0.46 -18.27 -4.63
CA ARG A 77 -0.08 -17.40 -3.57
C ARG A 77 1.02 -16.94 -2.61
N ARG A 78 1.96 -17.83 -2.29
CA ARG A 78 3.11 -17.50 -1.43
C ARG A 78 3.99 -16.45 -2.10
N LEU A 79 4.30 -16.64 -3.38
CA LEU A 79 5.11 -15.70 -4.15
C LEU A 79 4.45 -14.32 -4.23
N VAL A 80 3.16 -14.27 -4.54
CA VAL A 80 2.42 -13.01 -4.67
C VAL A 80 2.31 -12.27 -3.34
N ARG A 81 2.08 -12.98 -2.24
CA ARG A 81 2.10 -12.38 -0.90
C ARG A 81 3.47 -11.81 -0.56
N GLU A 82 4.54 -12.55 -0.83
CA GLU A 82 5.90 -12.08 -0.53
C GLU A 82 6.25 -10.86 -1.38
N LEU A 83 5.89 -10.87 -2.66
CA LEU A 83 6.07 -9.72 -3.55
C LEU A 83 5.36 -8.48 -2.99
N LEU A 84 4.10 -8.61 -2.58
CA LEU A 84 3.35 -7.49 -1.99
C LEU A 84 3.99 -6.98 -0.69
N ARG A 85 4.49 -7.88 0.18
CA ARG A 85 5.18 -7.51 1.42
C ARG A 85 6.46 -6.72 1.13
N VAL A 86 7.25 -7.18 0.16
CA VAL A 86 8.47 -6.48 -0.28
C VAL A 86 8.13 -5.11 -0.86
N SER A 87 7.14 -5.02 -1.75
CA SER A 87 6.72 -3.73 -2.33
C SER A 87 6.24 -2.72 -1.28
N LEU A 88 5.51 -3.19 -0.26
CA LEU A 88 5.12 -2.35 0.88
C LEU A 88 6.34 -1.91 1.71
N HIS A 89 7.31 -2.81 1.91
CA HIS A 89 8.53 -2.44 2.61
C HIS A 89 9.34 -1.38 1.84
N ASP A 90 9.52 -1.55 0.53
CA ASP A 90 10.24 -0.60 -0.33
C ASP A 90 9.59 0.78 -0.34
N LEU A 91 8.26 0.81 -0.31
CA LEU A 91 7.51 2.06 -0.16
C LEU A 91 7.79 2.72 1.19
N ALA A 92 7.75 1.97 2.29
CA ALA A 92 8.08 2.52 3.60
C ALA A 92 9.52 3.05 3.67
N VAL A 93 10.49 2.31 3.14
CA VAL A 93 11.88 2.78 3.05
C VAL A 93 11.95 4.09 2.26
N THR A 94 11.32 4.14 1.10
CA THR A 94 11.30 5.35 0.26
C THR A 94 10.67 6.54 0.98
N LEU A 95 9.55 6.34 1.68
CA LEU A 95 8.87 7.39 2.45
C LEU A 95 9.73 7.89 3.62
N ASP A 96 10.39 6.97 4.32
CA ASP A 96 11.21 7.31 5.48
C ASP A 96 12.50 8.03 5.10
N GLU A 97 13.19 7.54 4.07
CA GLU A 97 14.44 8.11 3.58
C GLU A 97 14.26 9.50 2.97
N ARG A 98 13.11 9.76 2.32
CA ARG A 98 12.89 11.01 1.57
C ARG A 98 12.15 12.09 2.37
N PHE A 99 11.25 11.71 3.27
CA PHE A 99 10.30 12.65 3.85
C PHE A 99 10.16 12.54 5.37
N LEU A 100 9.98 11.31 5.89
CA LEU A 100 9.51 11.13 7.27
C LEU A 100 10.63 11.00 8.31
N HIS A 101 11.78 10.44 7.91
CA HIS A 101 12.98 10.28 8.72
C HIS A 101 12.74 9.74 10.13
N THR A 102 11.83 8.77 10.26
CA THR A 102 11.48 8.16 11.54
C THR A 102 12.49 7.12 12.00
N GLY A 103 13.21 6.46 11.07
CA GLY A 103 14.06 5.31 11.34
C GLY A 103 13.30 4.10 11.89
N GLY A 104 11.97 4.09 11.72
CA GLY A 104 11.07 3.11 12.31
C GLY A 104 10.80 1.90 11.42
N THR A 105 9.98 0.99 11.94
CA THR A 105 9.48 -0.15 11.16
C THR A 105 8.50 0.30 10.07
N THR A 106 8.27 -0.53 9.05
CA THR A 106 7.27 -0.30 7.99
C THR A 106 5.93 0.20 8.54
N GLN A 107 5.44 -0.41 9.62
CA GLN A 107 4.17 -0.05 10.25
C GLN A 107 4.22 1.34 10.91
N GLN A 108 5.33 1.69 11.55
CA GLN A 108 5.53 3.02 12.16
C GLN A 108 5.61 4.11 11.09
N VAL A 109 6.34 3.86 9.99
CA VAL A 109 6.44 4.77 8.85
C VAL A 109 5.06 5.01 8.23
N PHE A 110 4.29 3.94 7.96
CA PHE A 110 2.94 4.08 7.39
C PHE A 110 1.95 4.76 8.32
N ALA A 111 2.02 4.50 9.63
CA ALA A 111 1.21 5.23 10.59
C ALA A 111 1.54 6.72 10.60
N ARG A 112 2.83 7.08 10.53
CA ARG A 112 3.28 8.46 10.44
C ARG A 112 2.84 9.12 9.14
N TYR A 113 3.00 8.44 8.01
CA TYR A 113 2.56 8.86 6.69
C TYR A 113 1.04 9.18 6.67
N ALA A 114 0.23 8.26 7.17
CA ALA A 114 -1.21 8.43 7.28
C ALA A 114 -1.59 9.63 8.18
N GLN A 115 -0.87 9.83 9.29
CA GLN A 115 -1.09 10.97 10.18
C GLN A 115 -0.71 12.32 9.53
N ASP A 116 0.42 12.35 8.83
CA ASP A 116 0.93 13.57 8.20
C ASP A 116 -0.06 14.08 7.13
N HIS A 117 -0.54 13.16 6.30
CA HIS A 117 -1.51 13.46 5.25
C HIS A 117 -2.94 13.68 5.78
N GLY A 118 -3.33 12.97 6.84
CA GLY A 118 -4.63 13.19 7.51
C GLY A 118 -4.74 14.54 8.23
N ARG A 119 -3.60 15.16 8.58
CA ARG A 119 -3.54 16.55 9.08
C ARG A 119 -3.55 17.57 7.94
N ALA A 120 -2.94 17.24 6.80
CA ALA A 120 -2.94 18.10 5.61
C ALA A 120 -4.35 18.29 5.03
N ALA A 121 -5.19 17.24 5.02
CA ALA A 121 -6.57 17.30 4.52
C ALA A 121 -7.56 18.08 5.41
N LYS A 122 -7.17 18.46 6.64
CA LYS A 122 -8.02 19.19 7.60
C LYS A 122 -7.71 20.69 7.71
N ARG A 123 -6.81 21.20 6.88
CA ARG A 123 -6.47 22.63 6.78
C ARG A 123 -7.11 23.25 5.55
#